data_AF-A0A8E0QPC2-F1
#
_entry.id   AF-A0A8E0QPC2-F1
#
_cell.length_a   1.000
_cell.length_b   1.000
_cell.length_c   1.000
_cell.angle_alpha   90.00
_cell.angle_beta   90.00
_cell.angle_gamma   90.00
#
_symmetry.space_group_name_H-M   'P 1'
#
loop_
_entity.id
_entity.type
_entity.pdbx_description
1 polymer ?
#
loop_
_entity_poly.entity_id
_entity_poly.type
_entity_poly.pdbx_seq_one_letter_code
_entity_poly.pdbx_strand_id
1 'polypeptide(L)'
;MFPQVAECYKSSTADAARNQLGSRQPHHLLRNLPPSSGNKYTPEEIRYTLEASVVQQGLIRRTHKATRDVSFHPVSTIRQPLHSLKISKTVNLSTIASELLCPPLTYEVEVELQNGPFLLLGHPIALGVKIMHMNGEKNAISLQDFQTMLRETTEIRARGSIQGFTRSWVVQTMTNLRQPLVAANRPTVGSVLELDDRLWSRHCVPVHLAPTFETCNLIRRYKLEIRLGIEFGRNYTRILEFEFPAYVLLPSFTRFTQSCVGSLEPILDRWERHVPKKE
;
A
#
# COMPACT_ATOMS: atom_id res chain seq x y z
N MET A 1 -4.85 9.91 -14.26
CA MET A 1 -4.39 11.31 -14.11
C MET A 1 -5.46 12.05 -13.34
N PHE A 2 -5.22 12.42 -12.08
CA PHE A 2 -6.21 13.15 -11.27
C PHE A 2 -6.14 14.65 -11.60
N PRO A 3 -7.28 15.37 -11.65
CA PRO A 3 -7.30 16.78 -11.97
C PRO A 3 -6.60 17.59 -10.86
N GLN A 4 -5.62 18.40 -11.24
CA GLN A 4 -5.03 19.40 -10.37
C GLN A 4 -6.03 20.55 -10.20
N VAL A 5 -6.65 20.66 -9.02
CA VAL A 5 -7.52 21.80 -8.70
C VAL A 5 -6.92 22.52 -7.50
N ALA A 6 -6.50 23.76 -7.74
CA ALA A 6 -5.67 24.60 -6.86
C ALA A 6 -6.37 25.10 -5.59
N GLU A 7 -7.68 24.90 -5.43
CA GLU A 7 -8.43 25.53 -4.34
C GLU A 7 -9.03 24.48 -3.40
N CYS A 8 -8.51 24.46 -2.17
CA CYS A 8 -8.97 23.63 -1.05
C CYS A 8 -10.07 24.32 -0.22
N TYR A 9 -10.53 25.49 -0.66
CA TYR A 9 -11.61 26.28 -0.07
C TYR A 9 -12.39 26.98 -1.17
N LYS A 10 -13.71 27.07 -1.05
CA LYS A 10 -14.50 28.06 -1.81
C LYS A 10 -14.56 29.31 -0.93
N SER A 11 -13.86 30.38 -1.29
CA SER A 11 -14.26 31.70 -0.83
C SER A 11 -15.58 32.04 -1.53
N SER A 12 -16.65 32.17 -0.75
CA SER A 12 -17.88 32.80 -1.22
C SER A 12 -17.51 34.16 -1.82
N THR A 13 -17.77 34.36 -3.12
CA THR A 13 -17.52 35.62 -3.84
C THR A 13 -18.47 36.76 -3.40
N ALA A 14 -19.17 36.62 -2.27
CA ALA A 14 -19.99 37.68 -1.69
C ALA A 14 -19.35 38.41 -0.49
N ASP A 15 -18.25 37.91 0.10
CA ASP A 15 -17.71 38.45 1.37
C ASP A 15 -16.41 39.27 1.22
N ALA A 16 -16.07 39.73 0.01
CA ALA A 16 -14.86 40.53 -0.23
C ALA A 16 -14.94 41.99 0.30
N ALA A 17 -16.00 42.35 1.04
CA ALA A 17 -16.15 43.70 1.59
C ALA A 17 -16.79 43.67 2.98
N ARG A 18 -16.11 43.09 3.99
CA ARG A 18 -16.30 43.52 5.38
C ARG A 18 -15.08 43.22 6.25
N ASN A 19 -14.75 44.23 7.04
CA ASN A 19 -13.54 44.40 7.83
C ASN A 19 -13.16 43.23 8.74
N GLN A 20 -11.84 43.14 8.95
CA GLN A 20 -11.12 42.29 9.88
C GLN A 20 -11.74 42.27 11.29
N LEU A 21 -12.27 41.11 11.72
CA LEU A 21 -12.15 40.65 13.10
C LEU A 21 -12.45 39.14 13.18
N GLY A 22 -11.40 38.32 13.26
CA GLY A 22 -11.31 37.09 14.07
C GLY A 22 -12.38 35.99 14.03
N SER A 23 -13.34 35.97 13.11
CA SER A 23 -14.32 34.88 13.02
C SER A 23 -13.83 33.81 12.04
N ARG A 24 -13.15 32.77 12.55
CA ARG A 24 -12.96 31.52 11.80
C ARG A 24 -14.32 30.83 11.71
N GLN A 25 -15.11 31.20 10.71
CA GLN A 25 -16.29 30.41 10.37
C GLN A 25 -15.85 28.99 10.02
N PRO A 26 -16.50 27.94 10.57
CA PRO A 26 -16.20 26.58 10.20
C PRO A 26 -16.62 26.36 8.74
N HIS A 27 -15.65 26.32 7.83
CA HIS A 27 -15.89 25.93 6.46
C HIS A 27 -16.07 24.41 6.40
N HIS A 28 -17.18 23.95 5.84
CA HIS A 28 -17.38 22.53 5.58
C HIS A 28 -16.34 22.05 4.57
N LEU A 29 -15.56 21.04 4.97
CA LEU A 29 -14.63 20.38 4.07
C LEU A 29 -15.43 19.54 3.07
N LEU A 30 -15.47 19.99 1.82
CA LEU A 30 -16.13 19.27 0.71
C LEU A 30 -15.32 18.04 0.25
N ARG A 31 -14.12 17.83 0.79
CA ARG A 31 -13.22 16.73 0.42
C ARG A 31 -12.99 15.80 1.60
N ASN A 32 -12.73 14.54 1.29
CA ASN A 32 -12.31 13.55 2.28
C ASN A 32 -11.05 14.01 2.99
N LEU A 33 -11.07 13.93 4.32
CA LEU A 33 -9.89 14.14 5.15
C LEU A 33 -8.84 13.06 4.86
N PRO A 34 -7.53 13.38 4.85
CA PRO A 34 -6.50 12.35 4.81
C PRO A 34 -6.52 11.47 6.08
N PRO A 35 -6.03 10.23 6.03
CA PRO A 35 -5.86 9.40 7.22
C PRO A 35 -4.93 10.06 8.24
N SER A 36 -5.19 9.83 9.52
CA SER A 36 -4.18 10.01 10.57
C SER A 36 -2.94 9.19 10.23
N SER A 37 -1.77 9.82 10.34
CA SER A 37 -0.51 9.20 9.94
C SER A 37 0.66 9.86 10.63
N GLY A 38 1.74 9.10 10.84
CA GLY A 38 2.95 9.60 11.48
C GLY A 38 2.79 9.73 13.00
N ASN A 39 3.81 10.32 13.61
CA ASN A 39 3.89 10.68 15.01
C ASN A 39 4.91 11.81 15.19
N LYS A 40 5.11 12.26 16.43
CA LYS A 40 6.09 13.30 16.78
C LYS A 40 7.56 13.04 16.35
N TYR A 41 7.90 11.83 15.93
CA TYR A 41 9.24 11.45 15.46
C TYR A 41 9.32 11.26 13.94
N THR A 42 8.20 11.32 13.23
CA THR A 42 8.21 11.26 11.77
C THR A 42 8.31 12.66 11.16
N PRO A 43 9.00 12.83 10.01
CA PRO A 43 9.08 14.12 9.33
C PRO A 43 7.71 14.70 8.97
N GLU A 44 6.70 13.86 8.81
CA GLU A 44 5.31 14.23 8.58
C GLU A 44 4.35 13.60 9.60
N GLU A 45 3.43 14.40 10.16
CA GLU A 45 2.36 13.94 11.07
C GLU A 45 1.02 14.57 10.66
N ILE A 46 -0.03 13.75 10.58
CA ILE A 46 -1.42 14.16 10.36
C ILE A 46 -2.20 13.80 11.62
N ARG A 47 -2.57 14.82 12.40
CA ARG A 47 -3.29 14.68 13.67
C ARG A 47 -4.60 15.45 13.61
N TYR A 48 -5.66 14.83 14.14
CA TYR A 48 -6.96 15.46 14.31
C TYR A 48 -7.25 15.65 15.79
N THR A 49 -7.84 16.80 16.14
CA THR A 49 -8.24 17.13 17.49
C THR A 49 -9.70 17.56 17.50
N LEU A 50 -10.45 17.04 18.46
CA LEU A 50 -11.82 17.43 18.75
C LEU A 50 -11.79 18.38 19.95
N GLU A 51 -12.19 19.64 19.73
CA GLU A 51 -12.38 20.63 20.80
C GLU A 51 -13.88 20.86 21.04
N ALA A 52 -14.34 20.59 22.25
CA ALA A 52 -15.67 20.91 22.73
C ALA A 52 -15.61 22.14 23.65
N SER A 53 -16.41 23.16 23.34
CA SER A 53 -16.50 24.39 24.13
C SER A 53 -17.94 24.61 24.62
N VAL A 54 -18.14 24.77 25.93
CA VAL A 54 -19.42 25.12 26.55
C VAL A 54 -19.34 26.54 27.08
N VAL A 55 -20.19 27.44 26.56
CA VAL A 55 -20.29 28.83 27.00
C VAL A 55 -21.50 28.96 27.92
N GLN A 56 -21.27 29.33 29.18
CA GLN A 56 -22.34 29.63 30.13
C GLN A 56 -22.55 31.15 30.19
N GLN A 57 -23.76 31.60 29.84
CA GLN A 57 -24.15 33.00 29.93
C GLN A 57 -24.82 33.26 31.29
N GLY A 58 -24.33 34.29 32.01
CA GLY A 58 -24.79 34.74 33.33
C GLY A 58 -24.13 36.08 33.65
N LEU A 59 -24.21 36.55 34.91
CA LEU A 59 -23.57 37.80 35.36
C LEU A 59 -22.05 37.84 35.07
N ILE A 60 -21.40 36.67 35.04
CA ILE A 60 -20.03 36.49 34.57
C ILE A 60 -20.03 35.40 33.50
N ARG A 61 -19.52 35.73 32.30
CA ARG A 61 -19.39 34.77 31.19
C ARG A 61 -18.29 33.76 31.53
N ARG A 62 -18.63 32.46 31.58
CA ARG A 62 -17.66 31.36 31.71
C ARG A 62 -17.61 30.52 30.44
N THR A 63 -16.41 30.08 30.06
CA THR A 63 -16.20 29.17 28.93
C THR A 63 -15.42 27.96 29.43
N HIS A 64 -16.00 26.78 29.28
CA HIS A 64 -15.33 25.51 29.56
C HIS A 64 -14.90 24.88 28.24
N LYS A 65 -13.65 24.45 28.14
CA LYS A 65 -13.11 23.78 26.95
C LYS A 65 -12.57 22.41 27.31
N ALA A 66 -12.79 21.44 26.44
CA ALA A 66 -12.21 20.12 26.50
C ALA A 66 -11.69 19.72 25.12
N THR A 67 -10.47 19.22 25.05
CA THR A 67 -9.83 18.80 23.79
C THR A 67 -9.41 17.34 23.87
N ARG A 68 -9.65 16.59 22.79
CA ARG A 68 -9.25 15.17 22.66
C ARG A 68 -8.65 14.92 21.28
N ASP A 69 -7.61 14.10 21.21
CA ASP A 69 -7.07 13.64 19.94
C ASP A 69 -7.99 12.54 19.37
N VAL A 70 -8.19 12.55 18.05
CA VAL A 70 -8.99 11.55 17.34
C VAL A 70 -8.20 11.01 16.14
N SER A 71 -8.35 9.72 15.86
CA SER A 71 -7.73 9.08 14.71
C SER A 71 -8.72 8.96 13.57
N PHE A 72 -8.41 9.58 12.44
CA PHE A 72 -9.23 9.51 11.24
C PHE A 72 -8.71 8.43 10.29
N HIS A 73 -9.57 7.51 9.89
CA HIS A 73 -9.20 6.41 8.99
C HIS A 73 -10.28 6.31 7.91
N PRO A 74 -10.07 6.93 6.73
CA PRO A 74 -11.04 6.88 5.65
C PRO A 74 -11.19 5.43 5.19
N VAL A 75 -12.40 4.88 5.33
CA VAL A 75 -12.72 3.56 4.81
C VAL A 75 -12.66 3.65 3.28
N SER A 76 -11.78 2.85 2.69
CA SER A 76 -11.62 2.83 1.25
C SER A 76 -12.86 2.19 0.62
N THR A 77 -13.69 2.97 -0.07
CA THR A 77 -14.77 2.40 -0.90
C THR A 77 -14.17 1.96 -2.24
N ILE A 78 -13.51 0.79 -2.28
CA ILE A 78 -13.11 0.19 -3.55
C ILE A 78 -14.40 -0.12 -4.31
N ARG A 79 -14.69 0.65 -5.36
CA ARG A 79 -15.89 0.48 -6.21
C ARG A 79 -15.55 -0.10 -7.58
N GLN A 80 -14.34 -0.60 -7.80
CA GLN A 80 -13.90 -1.04 -9.12
C GLN A 80 -13.64 -2.55 -9.18
N PRO A 81 -13.91 -3.19 -10.33
CA PRO A 81 -13.51 -4.56 -10.54
C PRO A 81 -11.98 -4.66 -10.45
N LEU A 82 -11.52 -5.58 -9.59
CA LEU A 82 -10.12 -5.89 -9.40
C LEU A 82 -9.62 -6.64 -10.65
N HIS A 83 -9.27 -5.89 -11.70
CA HIS A 83 -8.64 -6.49 -12.87
C HIS A 83 -7.20 -6.88 -12.53
N SER A 84 -6.81 -8.10 -12.88
CA SER A 84 -5.44 -8.57 -12.71
C SER A 84 -4.45 -7.65 -13.42
N LEU A 85 -3.35 -7.30 -12.75
CA LEU A 85 -2.28 -6.50 -13.34
C LEU A 85 -1.06 -7.37 -13.60
N LYS A 86 -0.59 -7.41 -14.85
CA LYS A 86 0.48 -8.31 -15.30
C LYS A 86 1.67 -7.55 -15.85
N ILE A 87 2.87 -8.05 -15.56
CA ILE A 87 4.12 -7.58 -16.15
C ILE A 87 4.94 -8.80 -16.53
N SER A 88 5.43 -8.82 -17.77
CA SER A 88 6.26 -9.91 -18.29
C SER A 88 7.66 -9.42 -18.66
N LYS A 89 8.65 -10.28 -18.47
CA LYS A 89 10.06 -10.04 -18.85
C LYS A 89 10.62 -11.24 -19.60
N THR A 90 11.31 -10.96 -20.70
CA THR A 90 12.01 -11.97 -21.49
C THR A 90 13.43 -12.18 -20.97
N VAL A 91 13.84 -13.43 -20.81
CA VAL A 91 15.18 -13.85 -20.41
C VAL A 91 15.79 -14.67 -21.52
N ASN A 92 16.93 -14.21 -22.04
CA ASN A 92 17.71 -14.94 -23.04
C ASN A 92 18.96 -15.53 -22.37
N LEU A 93 19.18 -16.82 -22.58
CA LEU A 93 20.34 -17.56 -22.10
C LEU A 93 21.17 -17.99 -23.31
N SER A 94 22.27 -17.27 -23.53
CA SER A 94 23.32 -17.69 -24.46
C SER A 94 24.34 -18.55 -23.72
N THR A 95 24.67 -19.70 -24.30
CA THR A 95 25.77 -20.55 -23.83
C THR A 95 26.98 -20.26 -24.70
N ILE A 96 28.16 -20.06 -24.11
CA ILE A 96 29.44 -19.80 -24.85
C ILE A 96 29.75 -20.95 -25.83
N ALA A 97 29.27 -22.17 -25.55
CA ALA A 97 29.45 -23.35 -26.41
C ALA A 97 28.44 -23.44 -27.58
N SER A 98 27.43 -22.57 -27.66
CA SER A 98 26.32 -22.66 -28.64
C SER A 98 26.34 -21.60 -29.73
N GLU A 99 27.45 -20.85 -29.91
CA GLU A 99 27.54 -19.83 -30.96
C GLU A 99 27.56 -20.39 -32.41
N LEU A 100 27.61 -21.71 -32.60
CA LEU A 100 27.70 -22.31 -33.93
C LEU A 100 26.52 -23.19 -34.37
N LEU A 101 25.61 -23.65 -33.49
CA LEU A 101 24.63 -24.69 -33.87
C LEU A 101 23.22 -24.63 -33.23
N CYS A 102 22.92 -23.78 -32.24
CA CYS A 102 21.59 -23.74 -31.60
C CYS A 102 21.11 -22.31 -31.29
N PRO A 103 19.80 -22.01 -31.43
CA PRO A 103 19.23 -20.73 -31.02
C PRO A 103 19.36 -20.52 -29.50
N PRO A 104 19.52 -19.26 -29.03
CA PRO A 104 19.58 -18.95 -27.60
C PRO A 104 18.29 -19.38 -26.90
N LEU A 105 18.41 -19.90 -25.68
CA LEU A 105 17.27 -20.38 -24.90
C LEU A 105 16.52 -19.18 -24.31
N THR A 106 15.23 -19.06 -24.62
CA THR A 106 14.40 -17.89 -24.30
C THR A 106 13.24 -18.30 -23.40
N TYR A 107 13.12 -17.59 -22.29
CA TYR A 107 12.01 -17.71 -21.35
C TYR A 107 11.26 -16.39 -21.22
N GLU A 108 9.96 -16.46 -20.99
CA GLU A 108 9.17 -15.31 -20.55
C GLU A 108 8.70 -15.55 -19.12
N VAL A 109 9.00 -14.61 -18.23
CA VAL A 109 8.54 -14.63 -16.84
C VAL A 109 7.46 -13.58 -16.68
N GLU A 110 6.23 -14.03 -16.45
CA GLU A 110 5.07 -13.20 -16.17
C GLU A 110 4.80 -13.18 -14.66
N VAL A 111 4.58 -11.98 -14.14
CA VAL A 111 4.17 -11.75 -12.75
C VAL A 111 2.82 -11.04 -12.76
N GLU A 112 1.88 -11.55 -11.97
CA GLU A 112 0.48 -11.14 -11.95
C GLU A 112 0.04 -10.76 -10.53
N LEU A 113 -0.50 -9.55 -10.36
CA LEU A 113 -1.28 -9.19 -9.18
C LEU A 113 -2.74 -9.54 -9.47
N GLN A 114 -3.23 -10.62 -8.85
CA GLN A 114 -4.56 -11.18 -9.10
C GLN A 114 -5.67 -10.17 -8.77
N ASN A 115 -5.48 -9.40 -7.69
CA ASN A 115 -6.42 -8.36 -7.25
C ASN A 115 -6.08 -6.96 -7.80
N GLY A 116 -5.29 -6.90 -8.88
CA GLY A 116 -4.82 -5.64 -9.44
C GLY A 116 -3.87 -4.88 -8.49
N PRO A 117 -3.75 -3.56 -8.62
CA PRO A 117 -2.78 -2.77 -7.85
C PRO A 117 -3.21 -2.51 -6.39
N PHE A 118 -4.27 -3.15 -5.89
CA PHE A 118 -4.83 -2.85 -4.57
C PHE A 118 -4.29 -3.81 -3.51
N LEU A 119 -3.75 -3.26 -2.44
CA LEU A 119 -3.15 -3.98 -1.32
C LEU A 119 -3.90 -3.66 -0.03
N LEU A 120 -4.49 -4.68 0.60
CA LEU A 120 -5.21 -4.51 1.87
C LEU A 120 -4.25 -4.70 3.04
N LEU A 121 -4.26 -3.75 3.98
CA LEU A 121 -3.49 -3.86 5.22
C LEU A 121 -3.86 -5.13 5.98
N GLY A 122 -2.85 -5.85 6.47
CA GLY A 122 -3.03 -7.12 7.20
C GLY A 122 -3.46 -8.31 6.36
N HIS A 123 -3.53 -8.18 5.04
CA HIS A 123 -3.87 -9.26 4.12
C HIS A 123 -2.67 -9.66 3.26
N PRO A 124 -2.63 -10.91 2.76
CA PRO A 124 -1.58 -11.36 1.87
C PRO A 124 -1.64 -10.67 0.51
N ILE A 125 -0.48 -10.57 -0.14
CA ILE A 125 -0.39 -10.07 -1.52
C ILE A 125 -0.80 -11.21 -2.45
N ALA A 126 -1.92 -11.02 -3.17
CA ALA A 126 -2.42 -11.98 -4.15
C ALA A 126 -1.56 -11.93 -5.43
N LEU A 127 -0.43 -12.62 -5.38
CA LEU A 127 0.57 -12.69 -6.43
C LEU A 127 0.43 -14.02 -7.21
N GLY A 128 0.76 -14.01 -8.49
CA GLY A 128 0.98 -15.19 -9.32
C GLY A 128 2.26 -15.01 -10.13
N VAL A 129 3.02 -16.10 -10.31
CA VAL A 129 4.23 -16.08 -11.14
C VAL A 129 4.19 -17.25 -12.11
N LYS A 130 4.35 -16.94 -13.39
CA LYS A 130 4.31 -17.88 -14.52
C LYS A 130 5.60 -17.79 -15.31
N ILE A 131 6.16 -18.93 -15.69
CA ILE A 131 7.32 -19.01 -16.56
C ILE A 131 6.95 -19.81 -17.79
N MET A 132 7.14 -19.22 -18.96
CA MET A 132 6.86 -19.80 -20.26
C MET A 132 8.16 -20.03 -21.02
N HIS A 133 8.29 -21.22 -21.61
CA HIS A 133 9.45 -21.61 -22.40
C HIS A 133 9.18 -21.39 -23.90
N MET A 134 9.98 -20.54 -24.55
CA MET A 134 9.73 -20.08 -25.93
C MET A 134 10.46 -20.90 -27.00
N ASN A 135 11.63 -21.46 -26.72
CA ASN A 135 12.42 -22.26 -27.67
C ASN A 135 13.39 -23.19 -26.93
N GLY A 136 13.86 -24.29 -27.54
CA GLY A 136 14.96 -25.13 -27.01
C GLY A 136 14.59 -26.33 -26.12
N GLU A 137 15.58 -26.86 -25.40
CA GLU A 137 15.42 -27.99 -24.47
C GLU A 137 14.85 -27.56 -23.11
N LYS A 138 14.01 -28.41 -22.51
CA LYS A 138 13.44 -28.17 -21.19
C LYS A 138 14.51 -28.33 -20.10
N ASN A 139 14.92 -27.23 -19.50
CA ASN A 139 15.71 -27.26 -18.28
C ASN A 139 14.81 -27.28 -17.04
N ALA A 140 15.32 -27.88 -15.96
CA ALA A 140 14.73 -27.74 -14.63
C ALA A 140 14.87 -26.28 -14.20
N ILE A 141 13.73 -25.62 -13.96
CA ILE A 141 13.69 -24.25 -13.46
C ILE A 141 13.33 -24.31 -11.97
N SER A 142 14.06 -23.55 -11.16
CA SER A 142 13.77 -23.42 -9.74
C SER A 142 13.85 -21.96 -9.27
N LEU A 143 13.02 -21.63 -8.29
CA LEU A 143 13.09 -20.35 -7.57
C LEU A 143 14.10 -20.49 -6.43
N GLN A 144 15.11 -19.63 -6.43
CA GLN A 144 16.16 -19.56 -5.41
C GLN A 144 15.85 -18.47 -4.37
N ASP A 145 15.53 -17.27 -4.84
CA ASP A 145 15.31 -16.10 -3.99
C ASP A 145 14.00 -15.41 -4.35
N PHE A 146 13.30 -14.91 -3.34
CA PHE A 146 12.09 -14.13 -3.50
C PHE A 146 12.03 -13.01 -2.47
N GLN A 147 11.79 -11.80 -2.93
CA GLN A 147 11.63 -10.63 -2.08
C GLN A 147 10.50 -9.77 -2.59
N THR A 148 9.68 -9.27 -1.66
CA THR A 148 8.68 -8.24 -1.95
C THR A 148 8.84 -7.08 -1.00
N MET A 149 8.83 -5.87 -1.56
CA MET A 149 9.04 -4.62 -0.84
C MET A 149 8.04 -3.57 -1.30
N LEU A 150 7.59 -2.72 -0.38
CA LEU A 150 6.79 -1.55 -0.69
C LEU A 150 7.65 -0.30 -0.59
N ARG A 151 7.73 0.47 -1.68
CA ARG A 151 8.32 1.81 -1.67
C ARG A 151 7.21 2.83 -1.49
N GLU A 152 7.18 3.45 -0.32
CA GLU A 152 6.33 4.58 0.01
C GLU A 152 6.96 5.88 -0.48
N THR A 153 6.17 6.73 -1.12
CA THR A 153 6.56 8.10 -1.45
C THR A 153 5.49 9.06 -0.93
N THR A 154 5.93 10.00 -0.09
CA THR A 154 5.10 11.08 0.45
C THR A 154 5.58 12.41 -0.14
N GLU A 155 4.71 13.10 -0.86
CA GLU A 155 4.96 14.44 -1.41
C GLU A 155 4.17 15.48 -0.62
N ILE A 156 4.87 16.45 -0.04
CA ILE A 156 4.30 17.56 0.73
C ILE A 156 4.46 18.84 -0.06
N ARG A 157 3.37 19.60 -0.21
CA ARG A 157 3.36 20.93 -0.81
C ARG A 157 3.00 21.95 0.25
N ALA A 158 3.94 22.83 0.58
CA ALA A 158 3.74 23.86 1.59
C ALA A 158 4.44 25.16 1.18
N ARG A 159 3.73 26.29 1.26
CA ARG A 159 4.27 27.64 1.05
C ARG A 159 5.07 27.80 -0.27
N GLY A 160 4.60 27.18 -1.35
CA GLY A 160 5.27 27.21 -2.66
C GLY A 160 6.47 26.26 -2.83
N SER A 161 6.79 25.46 -1.81
CA SER A 161 7.82 24.41 -1.86
C SER A 161 7.19 23.02 -1.98
N ILE A 162 7.88 22.11 -2.69
CA ILE A 162 7.52 20.70 -2.79
C ILE A 162 8.66 19.89 -2.16
N GLN A 163 8.33 19.05 -1.18
CA GLN A 163 9.27 18.16 -0.52
C GLN A 163 8.80 16.71 -0.66
N GLY A 164 9.69 15.83 -1.15
CA GLY A 164 9.43 14.40 -1.29
C GLY A 164 10.19 13.58 -0.24
N PHE A 165 9.51 12.62 0.37
CA PHE A 165 10.08 11.63 1.27
C PHE A 165 9.83 10.24 0.71
N THR A 166 10.86 9.39 0.70
CA THR A 166 10.74 7.99 0.26
C THR A 166 11.14 7.07 1.39
N ARG A 167 10.34 6.02 1.64
CA ARG A 167 10.64 4.95 2.59
C ARG A 167 10.43 3.60 1.95
N SER A 168 11.20 2.62 2.39
CA SER A 168 11.12 1.25 1.88
C SER A 168 10.71 0.31 3.01
N TRP A 169 9.74 -0.55 2.73
CA TRP A 169 9.13 -1.47 3.68
C TRP A 169 9.27 -2.89 3.13
N VAL A 170 10.16 -3.68 3.69
CA VAL A 170 10.31 -5.10 3.31
C VAL A 170 9.11 -5.87 3.86
N VAL A 171 8.33 -6.48 2.97
CA VAL A 171 7.18 -7.32 3.36
C VAL A 171 7.66 -8.74 3.66
N GLN A 172 8.53 -9.28 2.81
CA GLN A 172 9.15 -10.60 3.00
C GLN A 172 10.45 -10.69 2.20
N THR A 173 11.35 -11.53 2.67
CA THR A 173 12.57 -11.94 1.97
C THR A 173 12.81 -13.40 2.27
N MET A 174 12.90 -14.21 1.23
CA MET A 174 13.13 -15.65 1.28
C MET A 174 14.30 -15.97 0.37
N THR A 175 15.24 -16.77 0.87
CA THR A 175 16.45 -17.18 0.13
C THR A 175 16.64 -18.68 0.25
N ASN A 176 17.42 -19.25 -0.66
CA ASN A 176 17.70 -20.69 -0.72
C ASN A 176 16.42 -21.57 -0.79
N LEU A 177 15.37 -21.08 -1.46
CA LEU A 177 14.08 -21.77 -1.55
C LEU A 177 14.20 -23.11 -2.30
N ARG A 178 15.08 -23.19 -3.32
CA ARG A 178 15.25 -24.34 -4.22
C ARG A 178 13.92 -24.95 -4.68
N GLN A 179 12.90 -24.11 -4.84
CA GLN A 179 11.54 -24.55 -5.10
C GLN A 179 11.42 -24.87 -6.60
N PRO A 180 11.18 -26.12 -7.01
CA PRO A 180 10.99 -26.44 -8.41
C PRO A 180 9.65 -25.87 -8.89
N LEU A 181 9.61 -25.42 -10.16
CA LEU A 181 8.35 -25.05 -10.77
C LEU A 181 7.59 -26.30 -11.22
N VAL A 182 6.27 -26.28 -11.01
CA VAL A 182 5.38 -27.37 -11.41
C VAL A 182 4.73 -26.98 -12.74
N ALA A 183 4.71 -27.92 -13.70
CA ALA A 183 4.00 -27.70 -14.95
C ALA A 183 2.49 -27.69 -14.70
N ALA A 184 1.81 -26.62 -15.12
CA ALA A 184 0.36 -26.48 -14.96
C ALA A 184 -0.42 -27.55 -15.77
N ASN A 185 0.21 -28.13 -16.81
CA ASN A 185 -0.29 -29.22 -17.65
C ASN A 185 0.86 -30.09 -18.17
N ARG A 186 0.55 -31.25 -18.80
CA ARG A 186 1.57 -32.12 -19.43
C ARG A 186 2.50 -31.28 -20.33
N PRO A 187 3.83 -31.44 -20.22
CA PRO A 187 4.74 -30.44 -20.73
C PRO A 187 4.88 -30.54 -22.25
N THR A 188 4.32 -29.58 -22.99
CA THR A 188 4.52 -29.36 -24.43
C THR A 188 5.39 -28.10 -24.64
N VAL A 189 5.82 -27.80 -25.87
CA VAL A 189 6.40 -26.47 -26.19
C VAL A 189 5.34 -25.40 -25.89
N GLY A 190 5.72 -24.31 -25.21
CA GLY A 190 4.77 -23.34 -24.68
C GLY A 190 4.09 -23.75 -23.36
N SER A 191 4.62 -24.77 -22.66
CA SER A 191 4.12 -25.13 -21.33
C SER A 191 4.36 -24.01 -20.32
N VAL A 192 3.31 -23.68 -19.57
CA VAL A 192 3.32 -22.72 -18.47
C VAL A 192 3.74 -23.45 -17.20
N LEU A 193 4.81 -22.96 -16.58
CA LEU A 193 5.29 -23.39 -15.28
C LEU A 193 4.81 -22.39 -14.23
N GLU A 194 4.12 -22.86 -13.19
CA GLU A 194 3.58 -22.02 -12.12
C GLU A 194 4.33 -22.26 -10.81
N LEU A 195 4.50 -21.20 -10.03
CA LEU A 195 5.03 -21.26 -8.66
C LEU A 195 3.88 -21.41 -7.66
N ASP A 196 4.12 -22.14 -6.57
CA ASP A 196 3.11 -22.37 -5.53
C ASP A 196 2.82 -21.08 -4.74
N ASP A 197 1.56 -20.62 -4.78
CA ASP A 197 1.05 -19.45 -4.06
C ASP A 197 1.28 -19.52 -2.54
N ARG A 198 1.50 -20.71 -1.98
CA ARG A 198 1.86 -20.90 -0.56
C ARG A 198 3.15 -20.19 -0.16
N LEU A 199 4.02 -19.87 -1.10
CA LEU A 199 5.28 -19.15 -0.87
C LEU A 199 5.04 -17.73 -0.34
N TRP A 200 4.09 -17.00 -0.94
CA TRP A 200 3.83 -15.59 -0.62
C TRP A 200 2.55 -15.35 0.18
N SER A 201 1.60 -16.28 0.17
CA SER A 201 0.30 -16.12 0.86
C SER A 201 0.38 -16.06 2.39
N ARG A 202 1.53 -16.40 3.00
CA ARG A 202 1.72 -16.34 4.46
C ARG A 202 2.15 -14.96 4.95
N HIS A 203 2.62 -14.09 4.07
CA HIS A 203 3.14 -12.77 4.45
C HIS A 203 2.15 -11.68 4.08
N CYS A 204 1.76 -10.89 5.09
CA CYS A 204 0.75 -9.86 4.95
C CYS A 204 1.35 -8.47 4.80
N VAL A 205 0.61 -7.59 4.13
CA VAL A 205 0.93 -6.17 4.06
C VAL A 205 0.99 -5.59 5.49
N PRO A 206 2.05 -4.88 5.89
CA PRO A 206 2.21 -4.41 7.26
C PRO A 206 1.07 -3.48 7.70
N VAL A 207 0.41 -3.77 8.83
CA VAL A 207 -0.80 -3.09 9.30
C VAL A 207 -0.59 -1.63 9.74
N HIS A 208 0.64 -1.22 10.00
CA HIS A 208 0.99 0.13 10.47
C HIS A 208 1.26 1.11 9.33
N LEU A 209 1.20 0.65 8.07
CA LEU A 209 1.34 1.53 6.92
C LEU A 209 0.13 2.46 6.83
N ALA A 210 0.39 3.72 6.50
CA ALA A 210 -0.66 4.65 6.18
C ALA A 210 -1.28 4.28 4.82
N PRO A 211 -2.60 4.41 4.64
CA PRO A 211 -3.22 4.19 3.33
C PRO A 211 -2.71 5.15 2.25
N THR A 212 -2.88 4.76 1.00
CA THR A 212 -2.73 5.65 -0.15
C THR A 212 -3.80 6.74 -0.10
N PHE A 213 -3.40 7.99 -0.25
CA PHE A 213 -4.33 9.12 -0.35
C PHE A 213 -3.72 10.29 -1.13
N GLU A 214 -4.60 11.18 -1.59
CA GLU A 214 -4.23 12.41 -2.26
C GLU A 214 -5.11 13.56 -1.74
N THR A 215 -4.47 14.63 -1.29
CA THR A 215 -5.09 15.90 -0.90
C THR A 215 -4.41 17.05 -1.65
N CYS A 216 -4.84 18.30 -1.46
CA CYS A 216 -4.22 19.43 -2.17
C CYS A 216 -2.72 19.60 -1.86
N ASN A 217 -2.32 19.32 -0.62
CA ASN A 217 -0.99 19.66 -0.12
C ASN A 217 -0.18 18.44 0.32
N LEU A 218 -0.77 17.25 0.26
CA LEU A 218 -0.13 16.03 0.72
C LEU A 218 -0.62 14.84 -0.09
N ILE A 219 0.34 14.09 -0.64
CA ILE A 219 0.08 12.90 -1.44
C ILE A 219 0.96 11.77 -0.94
N ARG A 220 0.38 10.59 -0.73
CA ARG A 220 1.12 9.37 -0.38
C ARG A 220 0.80 8.28 -1.38
N ARG A 221 1.84 7.72 -2.01
CA ARG A 221 1.75 6.67 -3.03
C ARG A 221 2.69 5.52 -2.70
N TYR A 222 2.36 4.34 -3.21
CA TYR A 222 3.18 3.14 -3.04
C TYR A 222 3.53 2.53 -4.39
N LYS A 223 4.71 1.92 -4.44
CA LYS A 223 5.11 0.98 -5.49
C LYS A 223 5.43 -0.36 -4.84
N LEU A 224 4.94 -1.44 -5.41
CA LEU A 224 5.29 -2.79 -5.01
C LEU A 224 6.44 -3.28 -5.89
N GLU A 225 7.56 -3.59 -5.26
CA GLU A 225 8.75 -4.15 -5.89
C GLU A 225 8.82 -5.64 -5.58
N ILE A 226 8.93 -6.45 -6.63
CA ILE A 226 9.05 -7.91 -6.54
C ILE A 226 10.37 -8.30 -7.18
N ARG A 227 11.19 -9.03 -6.46
CA ARG A 227 12.47 -9.54 -6.93
C ARG A 227 12.45 -11.07 -6.88
N LEU A 228 12.75 -11.69 -8.00
CA LEU A 228 12.80 -13.14 -8.20
C LEU A 228 14.21 -13.55 -8.62
N GLY A 229 14.87 -14.39 -7.84
CA GLY A 229 16.09 -15.09 -8.22
C GLY A 229 15.71 -16.46 -8.78
N ILE A 230 15.80 -16.64 -10.09
CA ILE A 230 15.38 -17.86 -10.78
C ILE A 230 16.60 -18.54 -11.38
N GLU A 231 16.73 -19.84 -11.15
CA GLU A 231 17.73 -20.69 -11.78
C GLU A 231 17.12 -21.43 -12.97
N PHE A 232 17.73 -21.29 -14.15
CA PHE A 232 17.27 -21.86 -15.42
C PHE A 232 18.07 -23.13 -15.85
N GLY A 233 18.45 -23.95 -14.87
CA GLY A 233 19.32 -25.11 -15.07
C GLY A 233 20.77 -24.75 -15.34
N ARG A 234 21.68 -25.73 -15.19
CA ARG A 234 23.15 -25.58 -15.37
C ARG A 234 23.75 -24.41 -14.56
N ASN A 235 23.21 -24.10 -13.38
CA ASN A 235 23.60 -22.99 -12.51
C ASN A 235 23.41 -21.59 -13.11
N TYR A 236 22.62 -21.44 -14.19
CA TYR A 236 22.30 -20.12 -14.74
C TYR A 236 21.23 -19.44 -13.89
N THR A 237 21.67 -18.61 -12.95
CA THR A 237 20.76 -17.79 -12.13
C THR A 237 20.59 -16.40 -12.75
N ARG A 238 19.35 -15.90 -12.76
CA ARG A 238 19.00 -14.53 -13.13
C ARG A 238 18.10 -13.92 -12.08
N ILE A 239 18.37 -12.66 -11.76
CA ILE A 239 17.54 -11.84 -10.89
C ILE A 239 16.63 -11.00 -11.77
N LEU A 240 15.33 -11.11 -11.55
CA LEU A 240 14.30 -10.35 -12.24
C LEU A 240 13.57 -9.46 -11.24
N GLU A 241 13.49 -8.17 -11.55
CA GLU A 241 12.81 -7.18 -10.73
C GLU A 241 11.56 -6.66 -11.43
N PHE A 242 10.43 -6.63 -10.75
CA PHE A 242 9.14 -6.17 -11.26
C PHE A 242 8.62 -5.06 -10.36
N GLU A 243 8.07 -4.01 -10.95
CA GLU A 243 7.54 -2.86 -10.23
C GLU A 243 6.07 -2.64 -10.62
N PHE A 244 5.19 -2.66 -9.63
CA PHE A 244 3.77 -2.40 -9.80
C PHE A 244 3.36 -1.12 -9.07
N PRO A 245 2.46 -0.30 -9.64
CA PRO A 245 1.77 0.70 -8.83
C PRO A 245 0.97 -0.02 -7.72
N ALA A 246 1.00 0.53 -6.50
CA ALA A 246 0.29 -0.05 -5.36
C ALA A 246 -0.59 0.99 -4.66
N TYR A 247 -1.83 0.61 -4.38
CA TYR A 247 -2.80 1.36 -3.59
C TYR A 247 -3.01 0.61 -2.28
N VAL A 248 -2.42 1.11 -1.20
CA VAL A 248 -2.55 0.54 0.15
C VAL A 248 -3.85 1.03 0.76
N LEU A 249 -4.69 0.12 1.23
CA LEU A 249 -6.05 0.41 1.67
C LEU A 249 -6.33 -0.22 3.03
N LEU A 250 -7.18 0.45 3.81
CA LEU A 250 -7.71 -0.12 5.05
C LEU A 250 -8.78 -1.16 4.72
N PRO A 251 -8.79 -2.31 5.41
CA PRO A 251 -9.92 -3.22 5.31
C PRO A 251 -11.19 -2.53 5.82
N SER A 252 -12.29 -2.73 5.11
CA SER A 252 -13.62 -2.37 5.61
C SER A 252 -13.87 -3.14 6.91
N PHE A 253 -14.35 -2.49 7.97
CA PHE A 253 -14.86 -3.16 9.17
C PHE A 253 -16.19 -3.88 8.88
N THR A 254 -16.22 -4.75 7.87
CA THR A 254 -17.24 -5.79 7.73
C THR A 254 -16.65 -7.01 8.40
N ARG A 255 -17.23 -7.43 9.53
CA ARG A 255 -16.81 -8.59 10.34
C ARG A 255 -16.39 -9.76 9.44
N PHE A 256 -15.09 -9.96 9.25
CA PHE A 256 -14.54 -11.20 8.76
C PHE A 256 -13.37 -11.57 9.65
N THR A 257 -13.55 -12.71 10.29
CA THR A 257 -12.69 -13.36 11.25
C THR A 257 -11.33 -13.71 10.63
N GLN A 258 -10.28 -13.23 11.30
CA GLN A 258 -9.12 -14.01 11.74
C GLN A 258 -8.39 -14.89 10.70
N SER A 259 -7.19 -14.46 10.29
CA SER A 259 -6.14 -15.44 9.96
C SER A 259 -4.68 -15.02 10.14
N CYS A 260 -4.32 -13.74 10.39
CA CYS A 260 -2.88 -13.38 10.48
C CYS A 260 -2.48 -12.40 11.59
N VAL A 261 -3.34 -12.08 12.55
CA VAL A 261 -2.98 -11.19 13.67
C VAL A 261 -2.88 -12.00 14.95
N GLY A 262 -1.65 -12.17 15.44
CA GLY A 262 -1.41 -12.56 16.83
C GLY A 262 -2.09 -11.56 17.76
N SER A 263 -2.85 -12.10 18.71
CA SER A 263 -3.78 -11.43 19.62
C SER A 263 -3.38 -10.00 20.01
N LEU A 264 -4.11 -9.01 19.48
CA LEU A 264 -4.28 -7.72 20.11
C LEU A 264 -5.68 -7.73 20.73
N GLU A 265 -5.72 -8.04 22.02
CA GLU A 265 -6.90 -7.84 22.87
C GLU A 265 -7.43 -6.40 22.72
N PRO A 266 -8.73 -6.21 22.41
CA PRO A 266 -9.31 -4.88 22.38
C PRO A 266 -9.43 -4.34 23.81
N ILE A 267 -8.68 -3.27 24.11
CA ILE A 267 -8.88 -2.44 25.31
C ILE A 267 -10.22 -1.69 25.13
N LEU A 268 -11.31 -2.37 25.45
CA LEU A 268 -12.66 -1.82 25.45
C LEU A 268 -13.41 -2.37 26.67
N ASP A 269 -12.87 -2.10 27.86
CA ASP A 269 -13.62 -2.18 29.11
C ASP A 269 -12.94 -1.35 30.21
N ARG A 270 -13.15 -0.04 30.17
CA ARG A 270 -13.00 0.84 31.35
C ARG A 270 -13.81 2.11 31.20
N TRP A 271 -15.13 1.96 31.00
CA TRP A 271 -16.09 3.06 31.13
C TRP A 271 -17.19 2.67 32.12
N GLU A 272 -16.82 2.61 33.39
CA GLU A 272 -17.77 2.89 34.46
C GLU A 272 -17.01 3.24 35.74
N ARG A 273 -17.55 4.22 36.46
CA ARG A 273 -17.00 4.93 37.64
C ARG A 273 -16.05 6.06 37.27
N HIS A 274 -16.59 7.28 37.29
CA HIS A 274 -16.22 8.36 38.22
C HIS A 274 -17.17 9.55 37.95
N VAL A 275 -18.39 9.48 38.48
CA VAL A 275 -19.25 10.65 38.67
C VAL A 275 -18.97 11.16 40.09
N PRO A 276 -18.45 12.38 40.30
CA PRO A 276 -18.32 12.92 41.64
C PRO A 276 -19.71 13.34 42.14
N LYS A 277 -20.11 12.80 43.30
CA LYS A 277 -21.22 13.34 44.09
C LYS A 277 -20.79 14.71 44.62
N LYS A 278 -21.65 15.72 44.43
CA LYS A 278 -21.56 17.01 45.11
C LYS A 278 -21.87 16.81 46.59
N GLU A 279 -21.03 17.38 47.44
CA GLU A 279 -21.41 17.92 48.76
C GLU A 279 -21.58 19.43 48.64
#